data_AF-A0A4Q3WTY5-F1
#
_entry.id   AF-A0A4Q3WTY5-F1
#
_cell.length_a   1.000
_cell.length_b   1.000
_cell.length_c   1.000
_cell.angle_alpha   90.00
_cell.angle_beta   90.00
_cell.angle_gamma   90.00
#
_symmetry.space_group_name_H-M   'P 1'
#
loop_
_entity.id
_entity.type
_entity.pdbx_description
1 polymer ?
#
loop_
_entity_poly.entity_id
_entity_poly.type
_entity_poly.pdbx_seq_one_letter_code
_entity_poly.pdbx_strand_id
1 'polypeptide(L)'
;MAEIRYGKIKDQEQRTTELSRQLASISENSRIMKEEAPNVAMVWTPFAEPAKFIPDYYPGDQWVDWVGINIYSVFVHDGDVKRPSGDEDPVAFLKFVYDLYAARKPIHISEFAATIWCKGTKQNTVDWAIEKTKRFYNALREEYPRVKSVNWFCLDTVQAGLASNNYSLLADGHMLATYRQLVSNKYFLSKVAFNPSQWNRPVKAGTTIGQGGLVMRNRNNDDILAISGAVAATIDEPFLRGLKNGDEIVGDLQLWAQLPLGMQARAIIWQVDGRTIGLTNSAPFRVTVPRERLIEGDHTAKIIVLTRDGKESSSSEVSFSLQ
;
A
#
# COMPACT_ATOMS: atom_id res chain seq x y z
N MET A 1 3.76 -0.18 -5.13
CA MET A 1 5.20 -0.10 -4.86
C MET A 1 5.92 -0.98 -5.86
N ALA A 2 6.90 -0.43 -6.58
CA ALA A 2 7.72 -1.22 -7.49
C ALA A 2 8.83 -1.89 -6.66
N GLU A 3 8.64 -3.15 -6.31
CA GLU A 3 9.64 -3.95 -5.61
C GLU A 3 10.54 -4.63 -6.66
N ILE A 4 11.80 -4.24 -6.73
CA ILE A 4 12.73 -4.77 -7.73
C ILE A 4 13.46 -5.97 -7.14
N ARG A 5 13.30 -7.12 -7.78
CA ARG A 5 14.12 -8.32 -7.51
C ARG A 5 15.48 -8.19 -8.21
N TYR A 6 16.34 -7.31 -7.69
CA TYR A 6 17.71 -7.11 -8.18
C TYR A 6 18.53 -8.41 -8.29
N GLY A 7 18.20 -9.43 -7.48
CA GLY A 7 18.87 -10.72 -7.49
C GLY A 7 18.59 -11.64 -8.69
N LYS A 8 17.72 -11.27 -9.65
CA LYS A 8 17.28 -12.19 -10.72
C LYS A 8 17.80 -11.90 -12.14
N ILE A 9 18.30 -10.70 -12.42
CA ILE A 9 18.79 -10.35 -13.78
C ILE A 9 20.26 -10.74 -13.85
N LYS A 10 20.65 -11.71 -14.67
CA LYS A 10 22.06 -12.15 -14.79
C LYS A 10 22.89 -11.31 -15.77
N ASP A 11 22.23 -10.61 -16.69
CA ASP A 11 22.84 -9.86 -17.77
C ASP A 11 23.11 -8.39 -17.40
N GLN A 12 24.32 -7.89 -17.68
CA GLN A 12 24.77 -6.56 -17.27
C GLN A 12 24.12 -5.43 -18.09
N GLU A 13 23.83 -5.67 -19.37
CA GLU A 13 23.21 -4.70 -20.27
C GLU A 13 21.73 -4.50 -19.92
N GLN A 14 21.02 -5.60 -19.62
CA GLN A 14 19.65 -5.58 -19.12
C GLN A 14 19.53 -4.83 -17.78
N ARG A 15 20.47 -5.05 -16.85
CA ARG A 15 20.51 -4.31 -15.57
C ARG A 15 20.66 -2.82 -15.80
N THR A 16 21.57 -2.41 -16.66
CA THR A 16 21.84 -1.00 -16.96
C THR A 16 20.63 -0.32 -17.60
N THR A 17 19.95 -1.02 -18.51
CA THR A 17 18.74 -0.54 -19.17
C THR A 17 17.59 -0.36 -18.17
N GLU A 18 17.37 -1.34 -17.31
CA GLU A 18 16.30 -1.30 -16.32
C GLU A 18 16.53 -0.22 -15.26
N LEU A 19 17.78 -0.07 -14.80
CA LEU A 19 18.18 1.00 -13.89
C LEU A 19 17.89 2.38 -14.49
N SER A 20 18.30 2.59 -15.75
CA SER A 20 18.07 3.85 -16.45
C SER A 20 16.58 4.18 -16.56
N ARG A 21 15.74 3.18 -16.86
CA ARG A 21 14.27 3.34 -16.92
C ARG A 21 13.68 3.77 -15.58
N GLN A 22 14.14 3.18 -14.49
CA GLN A 22 13.66 3.50 -13.14
C GLN A 22 14.05 4.90 -12.72
N LEU A 23 15.31 5.28 -12.92
CA LEU A 23 15.80 6.63 -12.62
C LEU A 23 15.03 7.69 -13.41
N ALA A 24 14.75 7.43 -14.70
CA ALA A 24 13.93 8.30 -15.53
C ALA A 24 12.50 8.42 -15.00
N SER A 25 11.86 7.30 -14.62
CA SER A 25 10.51 7.31 -14.07
C SER A 25 10.41 8.06 -12.73
N ILE A 26 11.37 7.86 -11.82
CA ILE A 26 11.39 8.55 -10.53
C ILE A 26 11.59 10.06 -10.73
N SER A 27 12.52 10.44 -11.61
CA SER A 27 12.81 11.85 -11.90
C SER A 27 11.59 12.54 -12.52
N GLU A 28 10.93 11.89 -13.48
CA GLU A 28 9.72 12.44 -14.11
C GLU A 28 8.56 12.56 -13.13
N ASN A 29 8.31 11.53 -12.30
CA ASN A 29 7.29 11.60 -11.27
C ASN A 29 7.58 12.72 -10.26
N SER A 30 8.83 12.88 -9.84
CA SER A 30 9.22 13.96 -8.92
C SER A 30 9.00 15.34 -9.56
N ARG A 31 9.34 15.50 -10.85
CA ARG A 31 9.08 16.72 -11.61
C ARG A 31 7.59 17.06 -11.60
N ILE A 32 6.74 16.12 -11.98
CA ILE A 32 5.28 16.28 -12.01
C ILE A 32 4.73 16.63 -10.63
N MET A 33 5.15 15.93 -9.58
CA MET A 33 4.67 16.20 -8.22
C MET A 33 5.07 17.60 -7.75
N LYS A 34 6.29 18.05 -8.06
CA LYS A 34 6.73 19.42 -7.71
C LYS A 34 5.92 20.49 -8.44
N GLU A 35 5.50 20.22 -9.67
CA GLU A 35 4.72 21.15 -10.49
C GLU A 35 3.24 21.18 -10.09
N GLU A 36 2.61 20.02 -9.92
CA GLU A 36 1.14 19.89 -9.82
C GLU A 36 0.64 19.63 -8.39
N ALA A 37 1.51 19.11 -7.52
CA ALA A 37 1.17 18.72 -6.14
C ALA A 37 2.28 19.11 -5.14
N PRO A 38 2.60 20.41 -4.98
CA PRO A 38 3.74 20.87 -4.18
C PRO A 38 3.63 20.51 -2.68
N ASN A 39 2.46 20.09 -2.22
CA ASN A 39 2.20 19.56 -0.89
C ASN A 39 2.68 18.11 -0.68
N VAL A 40 3.03 17.38 -1.75
CA VAL A 40 3.59 16.04 -1.68
C VAL A 40 5.09 16.11 -1.39
N ALA A 41 5.58 15.19 -0.56
CA ALA A 41 7.01 14.95 -0.37
C ALA A 41 7.41 13.67 -1.09
N MET A 42 8.48 13.72 -1.87
CA MET A 42 9.02 12.56 -2.58
C MET A 42 9.97 11.77 -1.66
N VAL A 43 9.63 10.51 -1.40
CA VAL A 43 10.44 9.60 -0.59
C VAL A 43 10.99 8.48 -1.46
N TRP A 44 12.31 8.41 -1.59
CA TRP A 44 12.97 7.30 -2.29
C TRP A 44 13.35 6.21 -1.28
N THR A 45 12.84 4.99 -1.45
CA THR A 45 12.94 3.91 -0.45
C THR A 45 13.55 2.64 -1.04
N PRO A 46 14.87 2.40 -0.87
CA PRO A 46 15.50 1.09 -1.03
C PRO A 46 15.03 0.06 0.01
N PHE A 47 15.15 -1.23 -0.35
CA PHE A 47 15.31 -2.29 0.65
C PHE A 47 16.77 -2.29 1.14
N ALA A 48 16.99 -2.55 2.44
CA ALA A 48 18.31 -2.45 3.05
C ALA A 48 19.36 -3.41 2.46
N GLU A 49 18.92 -4.46 1.77
CA GLU A 49 19.79 -5.48 1.21
C GLU A 49 19.55 -5.75 -0.28
N PRO A 50 20.60 -6.03 -1.07
CA PRO A 50 22.02 -5.92 -0.72
C PRO A 50 22.50 -4.46 -0.72
N ALA A 51 23.09 -4.01 0.39
CA ALA A 51 23.43 -2.60 0.61
C ALA A 51 24.31 -1.97 -0.49
N LYS A 52 25.28 -2.73 -1.02
CA LYS A 52 26.27 -2.22 -1.99
C LYS A 52 25.67 -1.65 -3.29
N PHE A 53 24.47 -2.05 -3.67
CA PHE A 53 23.83 -1.57 -4.90
C PHE A 53 22.86 -0.40 -4.65
N ILE A 54 22.59 -0.05 -3.38
CA ILE A 54 21.70 1.07 -3.02
C ILE A 54 22.09 2.39 -3.73
N PRO A 55 23.39 2.77 -3.82
CA PRO A 55 23.77 3.99 -4.50
C PRO A 55 23.42 4.01 -5.99
N ASP A 56 23.40 2.85 -6.66
CA ASP A 56 23.24 2.75 -8.11
C ASP A 56 21.87 3.26 -8.57
N TYR A 57 20.83 3.10 -7.75
CA TYR A 57 19.46 3.51 -8.07
C TYR A 57 19.00 4.75 -7.29
N TYR A 58 19.93 5.54 -6.76
CA TYR A 58 19.62 6.84 -6.19
C TYR A 58 19.40 7.88 -7.33
N PRO A 59 18.20 8.47 -7.46
CA PRO A 59 17.89 9.40 -8.56
C PRO A 59 18.65 10.73 -8.46
N GLY A 60 19.18 11.08 -7.29
CA GLY A 60 19.85 12.34 -7.01
C GLY A 60 19.01 13.28 -6.15
N ASP A 61 19.70 14.17 -5.42
CA ASP A 61 19.10 15.03 -4.40
C ASP A 61 17.99 15.93 -4.92
N GLN A 62 18.07 16.33 -6.18
CA GLN A 62 17.09 17.20 -6.82
C GLN A 62 15.74 16.52 -7.04
N TRP A 63 15.61 15.20 -6.90
CA TRP A 63 14.37 14.46 -7.11
C TRP A 63 13.77 13.89 -5.82
N VAL A 64 14.49 14.01 -4.70
CA VAL A 64 14.17 13.33 -3.44
C VAL A 64 14.13 14.31 -2.29
N ASP A 65 13.03 14.33 -1.54
CA ASP A 65 12.90 15.14 -0.34
C ASP A 65 13.37 14.37 0.90
N TRP A 66 13.09 13.06 0.95
CA TRP A 66 13.45 12.15 2.05
C TRP A 66 14.04 10.85 1.52
N VAL A 67 15.03 10.31 2.23
CA VAL A 67 15.56 8.97 1.94
C VAL A 67 14.91 7.97 2.89
N GLY A 68 14.12 7.08 2.31
CA GLY A 68 13.50 5.94 2.96
C GLY A 68 14.46 4.75 3.08
N ILE A 69 14.14 3.79 3.95
CA ILE A 69 14.71 2.45 3.93
C ILE A 69 13.70 1.44 4.50
N ASN A 70 13.59 0.27 3.89
CA ASN A 70 12.86 -0.87 4.44
C ASN A 70 13.85 -1.79 5.17
N ILE A 71 13.60 -2.07 6.45
CA ILE A 71 14.42 -2.92 7.32
C ILE A 71 13.52 -3.96 7.96
N TYR A 72 13.80 -5.24 7.73
CA TYR A 72 13.07 -6.33 8.38
C TYR A 72 14.05 -7.17 9.21
N SER A 73 13.82 -7.23 10.51
CA SER A 73 14.44 -8.26 11.36
C SER A 73 13.65 -9.55 11.17
N VAL A 74 14.13 -10.39 10.25
CA VAL A 74 13.60 -11.74 10.03
C VAL A 74 14.28 -12.73 10.97
N PHE A 75 13.57 -13.75 11.48
CA PHE A 75 14.18 -14.77 12.35
C PHE A 75 14.99 -15.80 11.55
N VAL A 76 14.48 -16.16 10.38
CA VAL A 76 15.17 -16.89 9.32
C VAL A 76 14.77 -16.28 7.98
N HIS A 77 15.70 -16.20 7.04
CA HIS A 77 15.44 -15.62 5.71
C HIS A 77 14.48 -16.49 4.91
N ASP A 78 13.49 -15.86 4.28
CA ASP A 78 12.49 -16.51 3.41
C ASP A 78 11.71 -17.67 4.05
N GLY A 79 11.75 -17.81 5.39
CA GLY A 79 11.20 -18.97 6.10
C GLY A 79 12.05 -20.24 5.98
N ASP A 80 13.27 -20.16 5.46
CA ASP A 80 14.20 -21.28 5.33
C ASP A 80 15.06 -21.41 6.60
N VAL A 81 14.84 -22.48 7.36
CA VAL A 81 15.56 -22.77 8.61
C VAL A 81 17.08 -22.92 8.43
N LYS A 82 17.56 -23.11 7.20
CA LYS A 82 19.00 -23.17 6.89
C LYS A 82 19.65 -21.81 6.71
N ARG A 83 18.86 -20.73 6.74
CA ARG A 83 19.32 -19.35 6.56
C ARG A 83 18.98 -18.51 7.80
N PRO A 84 19.61 -18.80 8.95
CA PRO A 84 19.41 -18.02 10.17
C PRO A 84 19.90 -16.59 9.98
N SER A 85 19.24 -15.66 10.65
CA SER A 85 19.52 -14.22 10.61
C SER A 85 19.65 -13.63 12.03
N GLY A 86 19.84 -14.50 13.03
CA GLY A 86 19.93 -14.11 14.44
C GLY A 86 21.02 -13.07 14.72
N ASP A 87 22.16 -13.18 14.04
CA ASP A 87 23.33 -12.30 14.22
C ASP A 87 23.21 -10.95 13.49
N GLU A 88 22.17 -10.75 12.67
CA GLU A 88 21.98 -9.49 11.93
C GLU A 88 21.47 -8.39 12.86
N ASP A 89 22.19 -7.26 12.90
CA ASP A 89 21.77 -6.07 13.66
C ASP A 89 20.93 -5.15 12.76
N PRO A 90 19.65 -4.85 13.09
CA PRO A 90 18.84 -3.90 12.33
C PRO A 90 19.47 -2.51 12.23
N VAL A 91 20.34 -2.15 13.16
CA VAL A 91 21.04 -0.87 13.16
C VAL A 91 22.16 -0.84 12.13
N ALA A 92 22.81 -1.98 11.85
CA ALA A 92 23.82 -2.06 10.80
C ALA A 92 23.22 -1.77 9.42
N PHE A 93 22.01 -2.27 9.16
CA PHE A 93 21.25 -1.97 7.93
C PHE A 93 20.94 -0.48 7.78
N LEU A 94 20.50 0.17 8.86
CA LEU A 94 20.27 1.62 8.88
C LEU A 94 21.57 2.40 8.63
N LYS A 95 22.67 2.00 9.28
CA LYS A 95 23.92 2.74 9.27
C LYS A 95 24.41 3.05 7.86
N PHE A 96 24.35 2.08 6.96
CA PHE A 96 24.82 2.25 5.58
C PHE A 96 24.09 3.39 4.85
N VAL A 97 22.76 3.39 4.87
CA VAL A 97 21.95 4.45 4.23
C VAL A 97 22.10 5.78 4.97
N TYR A 98 22.19 5.74 6.31
CA TYR A 98 22.39 6.93 7.10
C TYR A 98 23.70 7.64 6.76
N ASP A 99 24.82 6.93 6.72
CA ASP A 99 26.14 7.50 6.40
C ASP A 99 26.16 8.16 5.01
N LEU A 100 25.47 7.58 4.03
CA LEU A 100 25.45 8.09 2.65
C LEU A 100 24.58 9.34 2.47
N TYR A 101 23.45 9.44 3.18
CA TYR A 101 22.39 10.40 2.84
C TYR A 101 21.98 11.33 3.98
N ALA A 102 22.17 10.95 5.25
CA ALA A 102 21.59 11.68 6.39
C ALA A 102 22.12 13.12 6.54
N ALA A 103 23.33 13.39 6.03
CA ALA A 103 23.93 14.72 5.99
C ALA A 103 23.15 15.70 5.09
N ARG A 104 22.44 15.19 4.08
CA ARG A 104 21.79 16.00 3.04
C ARG A 104 20.27 15.86 3.04
N LYS A 105 19.75 14.69 3.46
CA LYS A 105 18.33 14.35 3.44
C LYS A 105 17.89 13.81 4.80
N PRO A 106 16.66 14.10 5.26
CA PRO A 106 16.08 13.40 6.40
C PRO A 106 15.87 11.92 6.06
N ILE A 107 16.07 11.05 7.05
CA ILE A 107 15.89 9.60 6.88
C ILE A 107 14.50 9.19 7.38
N HIS A 108 13.82 8.39 6.59
CA HIS A 108 12.56 7.72 6.92
C HIS A 108 12.79 6.21 6.96
N ILE A 109 12.29 5.54 7.99
CA ILE A 109 12.18 4.09 7.97
C ILE A 109 10.79 3.77 7.45
N SER A 110 10.72 3.47 6.15
CA SER A 110 9.46 3.29 5.43
C SER A 110 8.75 2.01 5.87
N GLU A 111 9.53 0.99 6.22
CA GLU A 111 9.05 -0.24 6.85
C GLU A 111 10.09 -0.71 7.87
N PHE A 112 9.67 -0.90 9.12
CA PHE A 112 10.38 -1.67 10.12
C PHE A 112 9.49 -2.75 10.70
N ALA A 113 10.00 -3.96 10.86
CA ALA A 113 9.35 -4.97 11.67
C ALA A 113 10.35 -6.02 12.17
N ALA A 114 9.97 -6.69 13.25
CA ALA A 114 10.64 -7.87 13.75
C ALA A 114 9.67 -9.06 13.79
N THR A 115 10.17 -10.24 13.42
CA THR A 115 9.37 -11.48 13.38
C THR A 115 8.88 -11.86 14.78
N ILE A 116 7.56 -11.83 15.00
CA ILE A 116 6.91 -12.21 16.27
C ILE A 116 6.59 -13.70 16.28
N TRP A 117 6.21 -14.25 15.13
CA TRP A 117 6.06 -15.68 14.91
C TRP A 117 6.60 -16.05 13.53
N CYS A 118 7.30 -17.18 13.45
CA CYS A 118 7.91 -17.66 12.21
C CYS A 118 7.29 -18.99 11.77
N LYS A 119 6.75 -19.01 10.53
CA LYS A 119 6.18 -20.22 9.91
C LYS A 119 7.23 -21.29 9.63
N GLY A 120 8.42 -20.87 9.21
CA GLY A 120 9.51 -21.76 8.83
C GLY A 120 9.98 -22.62 10.00
N THR A 121 10.21 -21.99 11.16
CA THR A 121 10.64 -22.68 12.39
C THR A 121 9.46 -23.17 13.24
N LYS A 122 8.23 -22.71 12.96
CA LYS A 122 7.01 -22.94 13.76
C LYS A 122 7.14 -22.44 15.20
N GLN A 123 7.86 -21.34 15.41
CA GLN A 123 8.17 -20.81 16.73
C GLN A 123 7.59 -19.41 16.93
N ASN A 124 7.13 -19.15 18.16
CA ASN A 124 7.02 -17.80 18.69
C ASN A 124 8.43 -17.28 18.95
N THR A 125 8.71 -16.09 18.45
CA THR A 125 10.03 -15.43 18.49
C THR A 125 9.94 -14.08 19.19
N VAL A 126 8.97 -13.93 20.10
CA VAL A 126 8.61 -12.68 20.78
C VAL A 126 9.80 -12.05 21.50
N ASP A 127 10.55 -12.81 22.31
CA ASP A 127 11.69 -12.27 23.06
C ASP A 127 12.78 -11.72 22.14
N TRP A 128 13.06 -12.44 21.06
CA TRP A 128 13.98 -12.00 20.01
C TRP A 128 13.47 -10.75 19.29
N ALA A 129 12.17 -10.69 18.96
CA ALA A 129 11.57 -9.51 18.35
C ALA A 129 11.66 -8.28 19.26
N ILE A 130 11.44 -8.46 20.56
CA ILE A 130 11.58 -7.45 21.61
C ILE A 130 13.02 -6.96 21.66
N GLU A 131 14.01 -7.85 21.62
CA GLU A 131 15.43 -7.50 21.59
C GLU A 131 15.79 -6.64 20.38
N LYS A 132 15.45 -7.10 19.17
CA LYS A 132 15.72 -6.35 17.93
C LYS A 132 15.03 -4.98 17.91
N THR A 133 13.81 -4.91 18.44
CA THR A 133 13.05 -3.66 18.52
C THR A 133 13.65 -2.68 19.52
N LYS A 134 14.05 -3.16 20.72
CA LYS A 134 14.76 -2.34 21.71
C LYS A 134 16.08 -1.82 21.14
N ARG A 135 16.88 -2.68 20.50
CA ARG A 135 18.14 -2.30 19.86
C ARG A 135 17.91 -1.18 18.84
N PHE A 136 16.94 -1.35 17.95
CA PHE A 136 16.63 -0.37 16.92
C PHE A 136 16.20 0.98 17.49
N TYR A 137 15.14 1.01 18.31
CA TYR A 137 14.58 2.28 18.84
C TYR A 137 15.55 3.01 19.79
N ASN A 138 16.39 2.29 20.55
CA ASN A 138 17.43 2.91 21.36
C ASN A 138 18.52 3.53 20.47
N ALA A 139 18.95 2.87 19.40
CA ALA A 139 19.91 3.46 18.47
C ALA A 139 19.38 4.74 17.82
N LEU A 140 18.09 4.78 17.45
CA LEU A 140 17.49 5.98 16.85
C LEU A 140 17.62 7.23 17.72
N ARG A 141 17.50 7.09 19.04
CA ARG A 141 17.58 8.22 19.98
C ARG A 141 19.03 8.64 20.28
N GLU A 142 19.96 7.70 20.25
CA GLU A 142 21.35 7.88 20.69
C GLU A 142 22.29 8.22 19.53
N GLU A 143 22.10 7.59 18.38
CA GLU A 143 23.09 7.52 17.31
C GLU A 143 22.58 8.13 15.99
N TYR A 144 21.26 8.10 15.75
CA TYR A 144 20.67 8.44 14.44
C TYR A 144 19.65 9.59 14.46
N PRO A 145 20.01 10.80 14.94
CA PRO A 145 19.08 11.92 15.10
C PRO A 145 18.46 12.46 13.80
N ARG A 146 19.01 12.08 12.63
CA ARG A 146 18.46 12.43 11.31
C ARG A 146 17.38 11.46 10.82
N VAL A 147 17.11 10.38 11.55
CA VAL A 147 15.89 9.58 11.36
C VAL A 147 14.73 10.37 11.94
N LYS A 148 13.77 10.71 11.09
CA LYS A 148 12.67 11.63 11.41
C LYS A 148 11.29 10.97 11.38
N SER A 149 11.20 9.74 10.90
CA SER A 149 9.96 8.96 10.90
C SER A 149 10.26 7.46 10.82
N VAL A 150 9.46 6.65 11.51
CA VAL A 150 9.50 5.18 11.45
C VAL A 150 8.07 4.67 11.28
N ASN A 151 7.85 3.88 10.24
CA ASN A 151 6.61 3.16 10.03
C ASN A 151 6.82 1.68 10.36
N TRP A 152 6.14 1.21 11.41
CA TRP A 152 6.11 -0.21 11.70
C TRP A 152 5.21 -0.94 10.69
N PHE A 153 5.71 -2.01 10.07
CA PHE A 153 4.90 -2.88 9.21
C PHE A 153 4.08 -3.86 10.05
N CYS A 154 2.90 -3.44 10.49
CA CYS A 154 2.07 -4.17 11.46
C CYS A 154 1.06 -5.08 10.76
N LEU A 155 1.47 -6.27 10.34
CA LEU A 155 0.59 -7.23 9.67
C LEU A 155 0.93 -8.68 10.04
N ASP A 156 -0.11 -9.49 10.26
CA ASP A 156 0.05 -10.95 10.23
C ASP A 156 0.12 -11.43 8.77
N THR A 157 1.33 -11.45 8.22
CA THR A 157 1.53 -11.85 6.82
C THR A 157 1.33 -13.34 6.60
N VAL A 158 1.38 -14.14 7.67
CA VAL A 158 1.15 -15.59 7.60
C VAL A 158 -0.34 -15.83 7.37
N GLN A 159 -1.18 -15.20 8.19
CA GLN A 159 -2.64 -15.27 8.03
C GLN A 159 -3.08 -14.68 6.69
N ALA A 160 -2.45 -13.59 6.24
CA ALA A 160 -2.74 -12.98 4.95
C ALA A 160 -2.19 -13.77 3.74
N GLY A 161 -1.39 -14.81 3.96
CA GLY A 161 -0.78 -15.60 2.88
C GLY A 161 0.27 -14.83 2.06
N LEU A 162 0.89 -13.80 2.63
CA LEU A 162 1.83 -12.91 1.96
C LEU A 162 3.30 -13.27 2.21
N ALA A 163 3.63 -13.75 3.41
CA ALA A 163 4.99 -14.20 3.75
C ALA A 163 5.00 -15.22 4.89
N SER A 164 6.21 -15.58 5.35
CA SER A 164 6.45 -16.62 6.36
C SER A 164 6.56 -16.10 7.79
N ASN A 165 6.33 -14.80 8.04
CA ASN A 165 6.58 -14.15 9.33
C ASN A 165 5.39 -13.30 9.79
N ASN A 166 4.95 -13.44 11.03
CA ASN A 166 3.98 -12.51 11.63
C ASN A 166 4.71 -11.28 12.18
N TYR A 167 4.31 -10.08 11.75
CA TYR A 167 4.88 -8.79 12.18
C TYR A 167 3.89 -7.93 12.97
N SER A 168 2.70 -8.46 13.28
CA SER A 168 1.65 -7.72 13.96
C SER A 168 2.02 -7.48 15.42
N LEU A 169 2.22 -6.22 15.81
CA LEU A 169 2.37 -5.83 17.22
C LEU A 169 1.22 -6.33 18.10
N LEU A 170 0.04 -6.57 17.52
CA LEU A 170 -1.16 -7.02 18.23
C LEU A 170 -1.18 -8.53 18.48
N ALA A 171 -0.26 -9.29 17.87
CA ALA A 171 -0.22 -10.75 18.04
C ALA A 171 0.29 -11.18 19.42
N ASP A 172 0.99 -10.30 20.15
CA ASP A 172 1.51 -10.58 21.49
C ASP A 172 1.50 -9.34 22.41
N GLY A 173 1.04 -9.54 23.66
CA GLY A 173 0.90 -8.45 24.63
C GLY A 173 2.23 -7.87 25.14
N HIS A 174 3.28 -8.68 25.26
CA HIS A 174 4.61 -8.22 25.68
C HIS A 174 5.27 -7.38 24.57
N MET A 175 5.11 -7.79 23.31
CA MET A 175 5.60 -7.03 22.17
C MET A 175 4.89 -5.66 22.07
N LEU A 176 3.55 -5.65 22.17
CA LEU A 176 2.78 -4.40 22.16
C LEU A 176 3.16 -3.46 23.32
N ALA A 177 3.31 -4.01 24.52
CA ALA A 177 3.72 -3.24 25.71
C ALA A 177 5.12 -2.66 25.54
N THR A 178 6.06 -3.45 25.02
CA THR A 178 7.43 -3.00 24.72
C THR A 178 7.43 -1.86 23.72
N TYR A 179 6.70 -2.00 22.61
CA TYR A 179 6.59 -0.96 21.59
C TYR A 179 6.03 0.35 22.18
N ARG A 180 4.93 0.27 22.94
CA ARG A 180 4.32 1.41 23.63
C ARG A 180 5.31 2.12 24.56
N GLN A 181 6.07 1.36 25.34
CA GLN A 181 7.10 1.91 26.22
C GLN A 181 8.18 2.65 25.44
N LEU A 182 8.72 2.05 24.37
CA LEU A 182 9.77 2.67 23.55
C LEU A 182 9.31 3.98 22.92
N VAL A 183 8.13 4.01 22.29
CA VAL A 183 7.62 5.22 21.61
C VAL A 183 7.06 6.27 22.58
N SER A 184 6.89 5.95 23.86
CA SER A 184 6.50 6.93 24.90
C SER A 184 7.64 7.86 25.31
N ASN A 185 8.88 7.57 24.94
CA ASN A 185 10.01 8.44 25.21
C ASN A 185 9.81 9.81 24.52
N LYS A 186 10.11 10.91 25.22
CA LYS A 186 9.97 12.29 24.72
C LYS A 186 10.70 12.59 23.41
N TYR A 187 11.67 11.75 23.03
CA TYR A 187 12.33 11.83 21.73
C TYR A 187 11.35 11.58 20.56
N PHE A 188 10.36 10.71 20.75
CA PHE A 188 9.35 10.40 19.76
C PHE A 188 8.13 11.32 19.92
N LEU A 189 7.54 11.70 18.79
CA LEU A 189 6.38 12.58 18.78
C LEU A 189 5.11 11.78 19.06
N SER A 190 4.35 12.16 20.09
CA SER A 190 3.02 11.61 20.37
C SER A 190 1.94 12.13 19.41
N LYS A 191 2.23 13.22 18.70
CA LYS A 191 1.38 13.83 17.68
C LYS A 191 2.24 14.45 16.58
N VAL A 192 1.88 14.20 15.32
CA VAL A 192 2.44 14.96 14.20
C VAL A 192 1.84 16.36 14.25
N ALA A 193 2.65 17.37 14.58
CA ALA A 193 2.23 18.75 14.50
C ALA A 193 1.99 19.09 13.03
N PHE A 194 0.86 19.71 12.71
CA PHE A 194 0.59 20.33 11.41
C PHE A 194 -0.02 21.71 11.68
N ASN A 195 0.65 22.76 11.22
CA ASN A 195 0.14 24.12 11.30
C ASN A 195 -0.15 24.62 9.87
N PRO A 196 -1.42 24.64 9.42
CA PRO A 196 -1.77 25.04 8.07
C PRO A 196 -1.41 26.51 7.77
N SER A 197 -1.37 27.37 8.79
CA SER A 197 -1.00 28.78 8.63
C SER A 197 0.50 28.98 8.44
N GLN A 198 1.33 28.09 8.99
CA GLN A 198 2.79 28.13 8.82
C GLN A 198 3.27 27.31 7.62
N TRP A 199 2.58 26.22 7.30
CA TRP A 199 2.95 25.29 6.23
C TRP A 199 1.85 25.21 5.18
N ASN A 200 1.43 26.38 4.67
CA ASN A 200 0.48 26.46 3.59
C ASN A 200 1.14 25.99 2.29
N ARG A 201 0.82 24.77 1.86
CA ARG A 201 1.17 24.24 0.54
C ARG A 201 -0.12 24.09 -0.27
N PRO A 202 -0.65 25.19 -0.84
CA PRO A 202 -1.92 25.15 -1.54
C PRO A 202 -1.82 24.23 -2.75
N VAL A 203 -2.81 23.35 -2.90
CA VAL A 203 -2.98 22.52 -4.09
C VAL A 203 -3.71 23.36 -5.13
N LYS A 204 -3.28 23.29 -6.38
CA LYS A 204 -3.90 24.02 -7.48
C LYS A 204 -5.36 23.63 -7.61
N ALA A 205 -6.27 24.61 -7.67
CA ALA A 205 -7.69 24.34 -7.88
C ALA A 205 -7.86 23.54 -9.19
N GLY A 206 -8.62 22.44 -9.14
CA GLY A 206 -8.74 21.53 -10.28
C GLY A 206 -7.62 20.48 -10.42
N THR A 207 -6.83 20.20 -9.37
CA THR A 207 -5.96 19.00 -9.31
C THR A 207 -6.41 17.98 -8.25
N THR A 208 -7.58 18.20 -7.64
CA THR A 208 -8.24 17.25 -6.72
C THR A 208 -9.27 16.41 -7.47
N ILE A 209 -9.20 15.09 -7.31
CA ILE A 209 -10.18 14.15 -7.89
C ILE A 209 -11.57 14.48 -7.34
N GLY A 210 -12.55 14.66 -8.23
CA GLY A 210 -13.98 14.76 -7.88
C GLY A 210 -14.59 16.18 -7.89
N GLN A 211 -13.81 17.24 -8.14
CA GLN A 211 -14.33 18.62 -8.30
C GLN A 211 -13.94 19.25 -9.64
N GLY A 212 -14.08 18.50 -10.74
CA GLY A 212 -13.71 18.96 -12.09
C GLY A 212 -12.20 19.02 -12.33
N GLY A 213 -11.39 18.52 -11.39
CA GLY A 213 -9.94 18.52 -11.46
C GLY A 213 -9.35 17.18 -11.85
N LEU A 214 -8.50 17.18 -12.88
CA LEU A 214 -7.94 16.03 -13.59
C LEU A 214 -8.94 15.23 -14.45
N VAL A 215 -9.00 15.58 -15.73
CA VAL A 215 -9.46 14.68 -16.80
C VAL A 215 -8.22 13.95 -17.33
N MET A 216 -8.02 12.70 -16.92
CA MET A 216 -6.92 11.89 -17.43
C MET A 216 -7.21 11.51 -18.88
N ARG A 217 -6.37 11.98 -19.81
CA ARG A 217 -6.45 11.60 -21.22
C ARG A 217 -6.31 10.08 -21.30
N ASN A 218 -7.39 9.38 -21.66
CA ASN A 218 -7.47 7.94 -21.98
C ASN A 218 -7.86 6.94 -20.87
N ARG A 219 -8.32 7.35 -19.69
CA ARG A 219 -8.96 6.42 -18.73
C ARG A 219 -10.11 7.09 -18.00
N ASN A 220 -11.23 6.36 -17.85
CA ASN A 220 -12.30 6.80 -16.95
C ASN A 220 -11.79 6.77 -15.51
N ASN A 221 -12.10 7.81 -14.72
CA ASN A 221 -11.79 7.88 -13.29
C ASN A 221 -12.30 6.65 -12.53
N ASP A 222 -13.41 6.07 -12.98
CA ASP A 222 -13.96 4.84 -12.40
C ASP A 222 -13.07 3.62 -12.61
N ASP A 223 -12.42 3.48 -13.77
CA ASP A 223 -11.50 2.36 -14.01
C ASP A 223 -10.26 2.41 -13.11
N ILE A 224 -9.81 3.62 -12.76
CA ILE A 224 -8.66 3.85 -11.87
C ILE A 224 -9.02 3.53 -10.42
N LEU A 225 -10.18 3.98 -9.96
CA LEU A 225 -10.67 3.68 -8.60
C LEU A 225 -10.91 2.18 -8.42
N ALA A 226 -11.36 1.47 -9.46
CA ALA A 226 -11.62 0.03 -9.42
C ALA A 226 -10.35 -0.82 -9.22
N ILE A 227 -9.20 -0.34 -9.69
CA ILE A 227 -7.89 -1.02 -9.54
C ILE A 227 -7.05 -0.43 -8.40
N SER A 228 -7.53 0.62 -7.73
CA SER A 228 -6.80 1.27 -6.64
C SER A 228 -6.91 0.45 -5.36
N GLY A 229 -5.80 -0.18 -4.96
CA GLY A 229 -5.71 -0.89 -3.68
C GLY A 229 -6.03 -0.02 -2.45
N ALA A 230 -5.94 1.31 -2.58
CA ALA A 230 -6.31 2.25 -1.52
C ALA A 230 -7.83 2.27 -1.25
N VAL A 231 -8.67 2.07 -2.28
CA VAL A 231 -10.14 2.03 -2.11
C VAL A 231 -10.56 0.67 -1.54
N ALA A 232 -9.98 -0.41 -2.05
CA ALA A 232 -10.27 -1.78 -1.60
C ALA A 232 -9.89 -2.03 -0.12
N ALA A 233 -8.92 -1.30 0.43
CA ALA A 233 -8.52 -1.38 1.84
C ALA A 233 -9.48 -0.67 2.80
N THR A 234 -10.45 0.10 2.29
CA THR A 234 -11.37 0.92 3.11
C THR A 234 -12.83 0.44 3.09
N ILE A 235 -13.12 -0.63 2.34
CA ILE A 235 -14.47 -1.20 2.25
C ILE A 235 -14.50 -2.58 2.91
N ASP A 236 -15.49 -2.79 3.77
CA ASP A 236 -15.68 -4.05 4.50
C ASP A 236 -16.69 -4.98 3.80
N GLU A 237 -17.45 -4.46 2.85
CA GLU A 237 -18.49 -5.17 2.10
C GLU A 237 -18.36 -4.95 0.59
N PRO A 238 -18.89 -5.86 -0.26
CA PRO A 238 -18.97 -5.65 -1.70
C PRO A 238 -19.73 -4.39 -2.08
N PHE A 239 -19.27 -3.69 -3.11
CA PHE A 239 -19.84 -2.41 -3.52
C PHE A 239 -20.16 -2.40 -5.02
N LEU A 240 -21.40 -2.03 -5.37
CA LEU A 240 -21.83 -1.81 -6.75
C LEU A 240 -21.34 -0.44 -7.23
N ARG A 241 -20.62 -0.40 -8.35
CA ARG A 241 -20.18 0.84 -9.00
C ARG A 241 -20.85 1.01 -10.35
N GLY A 242 -20.87 2.26 -10.83
CA GLY A 242 -21.53 2.67 -12.07
C GLY A 242 -22.92 3.25 -11.88
N LEU A 243 -23.44 3.23 -10.66
CA LEU A 243 -24.71 3.84 -10.27
C LEU A 243 -24.60 4.48 -8.88
N LYS A 244 -25.41 5.52 -8.65
CA LYS A 244 -25.66 6.15 -7.36
C LYS A 244 -27.16 6.28 -7.14
N ASN A 245 -27.55 6.42 -5.87
CA ASN A 245 -28.94 6.64 -5.51
C ASN A 245 -29.46 7.93 -6.17
N GLY A 246 -30.51 7.78 -6.98
CA GLY A 246 -31.18 8.88 -7.69
C GLY A 246 -30.62 9.20 -9.07
N ASP A 247 -29.70 8.38 -9.62
CA ASP A 247 -29.22 8.58 -10.98
C ASP A 247 -30.35 8.40 -12.01
N GLU A 248 -30.39 9.27 -13.02
CA GLU A 248 -31.27 9.15 -14.20
C GLU A 248 -30.43 8.70 -15.41
N ILE A 249 -30.76 7.54 -15.97
CA ILE A 249 -29.96 6.86 -17.01
C ILE A 249 -30.72 6.82 -18.33
N VAL A 250 -30.09 7.29 -19.41
CA VAL A 250 -30.68 7.36 -20.76
C VAL A 250 -30.14 6.26 -21.70
N GLY A 251 -29.05 5.59 -21.31
CA GLY A 251 -28.33 4.63 -22.16
C GLY A 251 -28.06 3.29 -21.47
N ASP A 252 -27.15 2.51 -22.06
CA ASP A 252 -26.74 1.23 -21.49
C ASP A 252 -26.20 1.38 -20.07
N LEU A 253 -26.59 0.46 -19.19
CA LEU A 253 -26.02 0.40 -17.85
C LEU A 253 -24.63 -0.22 -17.88
N GLN A 254 -23.66 0.53 -17.39
CA GLN A 254 -22.30 0.07 -17.18
C GLN A 254 -22.11 -0.16 -15.68
N LEU A 255 -22.02 -1.42 -15.26
CA LEU A 255 -21.93 -1.79 -13.85
C LEU A 255 -20.63 -2.52 -13.56
N TRP A 256 -20.08 -2.27 -12.37
CA TRP A 256 -18.87 -2.94 -11.88
C TRP A 256 -19.07 -3.43 -10.45
N ALA A 257 -18.34 -4.48 -10.07
CA ALA A 257 -18.26 -4.95 -8.70
C ALA A 257 -16.89 -4.64 -8.10
N GLN A 258 -16.89 -3.99 -6.93
CA GLN A 258 -15.70 -3.78 -6.11
C GLN A 258 -15.78 -4.69 -4.88
N LEU A 259 -14.69 -5.41 -4.58
CA LEU A 259 -14.61 -6.32 -3.45
C LEU A 259 -13.65 -5.82 -2.36
N PRO A 260 -13.92 -6.12 -1.08
CA PRO A 260 -12.98 -5.94 0.02
C PRO A 260 -11.65 -6.66 -0.20
N LEU A 261 -10.59 -6.14 0.40
CA LEU A 261 -9.29 -6.79 0.38
C LEU A 261 -9.37 -8.21 1.00
N GLY A 262 -8.86 -9.21 0.29
CA GLY A 262 -8.86 -10.62 0.73
C GLY A 262 -10.11 -11.41 0.35
N MET A 263 -11.19 -10.77 -0.10
CA MET A 263 -12.38 -11.47 -0.57
C MET A 263 -12.13 -12.08 -1.95
N GLN A 264 -12.19 -13.42 -2.04
CA GLN A 264 -12.04 -14.13 -3.32
C GLN A 264 -13.39 -14.54 -3.90
N ALA A 265 -13.82 -13.85 -4.95
CA ALA A 265 -15.02 -14.22 -5.70
C ALA A 265 -14.77 -15.45 -6.60
N ARG A 266 -15.71 -16.39 -6.55
CA ARG A 266 -15.93 -17.44 -7.55
C ARG A 266 -16.77 -16.91 -8.71
N ALA A 267 -17.78 -16.10 -8.41
CA ALA A 267 -18.62 -15.43 -9.40
C ALA A 267 -19.25 -14.16 -8.81
N ILE A 268 -19.59 -13.22 -9.69
CA ILE A 268 -20.36 -12.01 -9.41
C ILE A 268 -21.64 -12.07 -10.23
N ILE A 269 -22.75 -11.74 -9.59
CA ILE A 269 -24.07 -11.64 -10.20
C ILE A 269 -24.55 -10.20 -10.02
N TRP A 270 -25.02 -9.59 -11.10
CA TRP A 270 -25.70 -8.30 -11.04
C TRP A 270 -27.20 -8.53 -11.08
N GLN A 271 -27.93 -7.82 -10.21
CA GLN A 271 -29.38 -7.84 -10.19
C GLN A 271 -29.95 -6.45 -10.39
N VAL A 272 -31.03 -6.38 -11.17
CA VAL A 272 -31.95 -5.24 -11.23
C VAL A 272 -33.34 -5.73 -10.85
N ASP A 273 -33.98 -5.08 -9.87
CA ASP A 273 -35.28 -5.47 -9.29
C ASP A 273 -35.35 -6.95 -8.88
N GLY A 274 -34.26 -7.43 -8.27
CA GLY A 274 -34.10 -8.83 -7.86
C GLY A 274 -33.89 -9.83 -9.00
N ARG A 275 -33.89 -9.38 -10.27
CA ARG A 275 -33.66 -10.24 -11.44
C ARG A 275 -32.20 -10.19 -11.86
N THR A 276 -31.60 -11.35 -12.12
CA THR A 276 -30.24 -11.42 -12.64
C THR A 276 -30.16 -10.84 -14.05
N ILE A 277 -29.34 -9.81 -14.21
CA ILE A 277 -29.08 -9.13 -15.48
C ILE A 277 -27.70 -9.46 -16.06
N GLY A 278 -26.82 -10.03 -15.24
CA GLY A 278 -25.46 -10.39 -15.64
C GLY A 278 -24.78 -11.31 -14.65
N LEU A 279 -23.82 -12.09 -15.15
CA LEU A 279 -22.95 -12.93 -14.34
C LEU A 279 -21.56 -12.93 -14.95
N THR A 280 -20.53 -12.87 -14.11
CA THR A 280 -19.15 -13.15 -14.52
C THR A 280 -18.41 -13.96 -13.46
N ASN A 281 -17.40 -14.70 -13.88
CA ASN A 281 -16.45 -15.40 -13.01
C ASN A 281 -15.00 -14.95 -13.26
N SER A 282 -14.80 -13.93 -14.10
CA SER A 282 -13.48 -13.41 -14.46
C SER A 282 -13.39 -11.91 -14.24
N ALA A 283 -12.25 -11.48 -13.69
CA ALA A 283 -11.93 -10.07 -13.54
C ALA A 283 -11.50 -9.45 -14.89
N PRO A 284 -11.75 -8.16 -15.15
CA PRO A 284 -12.42 -7.19 -14.27
C PRO A 284 -13.92 -7.46 -14.17
N PHE A 285 -14.46 -7.48 -12.95
CA PHE A 285 -15.87 -7.80 -12.71
C PHE A 285 -16.77 -6.65 -13.17
N ARG A 286 -17.18 -6.71 -14.44
CA ARG A 286 -18.01 -5.69 -15.10
C ARG A 286 -19.08 -6.32 -15.97
N VAL A 287 -20.18 -5.60 -16.15
CA VAL A 287 -21.23 -5.95 -17.10
C VAL A 287 -21.76 -4.68 -17.78
N THR A 288 -22.03 -4.79 -19.07
CA THR A 288 -22.83 -3.82 -19.82
C THR A 288 -24.20 -4.43 -20.06
N VAL A 289 -25.26 -3.74 -19.64
CA VAL A 289 -26.64 -4.13 -19.90
C VAL A 289 -27.24 -3.16 -20.92
N PRO A 290 -27.58 -3.64 -22.13
CA PRO A 290 -28.22 -2.80 -23.13
C PRO A 290 -29.51 -2.18 -22.60
N ARG A 291 -29.72 -0.89 -22.86
CA ARG A 291 -30.91 -0.13 -22.40
C ARG A 291 -32.22 -0.83 -22.79
N GLU A 292 -32.28 -1.43 -23.98
CA GLU A 292 -33.47 -2.13 -24.46
C GLU A 292 -33.86 -3.37 -23.64
N ARG A 293 -32.98 -3.87 -22.77
CA ARG A 293 -33.29 -5.02 -21.89
C ARG A 293 -34.02 -4.63 -20.61
N LEU A 294 -34.20 -3.34 -20.38
CA LEU A 294 -34.77 -2.80 -19.15
C LEU A 294 -35.95 -1.89 -19.47
N ILE A 295 -36.92 -1.90 -18.57
CA ILE A 295 -38.15 -1.13 -18.70
C ILE A 295 -37.83 0.33 -18.31
N GLU A 296 -38.63 1.29 -18.75
CA GLU A 296 -38.50 2.68 -18.30
C GLU A 296 -39.11 2.83 -16.90
N GLY A 297 -38.58 3.76 -16.10
CA GLY A 297 -39.04 4.05 -14.76
C GLY A 297 -38.03 3.72 -13.68
N ASP A 298 -38.51 3.57 -12.45
CA ASP A 298 -37.66 3.43 -11.27
C ASP A 298 -37.24 1.98 -11.04
N HIS A 299 -35.95 1.81 -10.72
CA HIS A 299 -35.29 0.52 -10.55
C HIS A 299 -34.38 0.50 -9.32
N THR A 300 -34.07 -0.70 -8.87
CA THR A 300 -33.04 -0.97 -7.86
C THR A 300 -32.00 -1.93 -8.40
N ALA A 301 -30.72 -1.70 -8.10
CA ALA A 301 -29.62 -2.57 -8.50
C ALA A 301 -28.74 -2.97 -7.32
N LYS A 302 -28.18 -4.18 -7.38
CA LYS A 302 -27.14 -4.67 -6.44
C LYS A 302 -26.24 -5.71 -7.08
N ILE A 303 -25.15 -6.03 -6.40
CA ILE A 303 -24.32 -7.20 -6.71
C ILE A 303 -24.47 -8.28 -5.66
N ILE A 304 -24.34 -9.52 -6.10
CA ILE A 304 -24.17 -10.71 -5.27
C ILE A 304 -22.81 -11.34 -5.62
N VAL A 305 -22.05 -11.66 -4.59
CA VAL A 305 -20.72 -12.24 -4.65
C VAL A 305 -20.80 -13.65 -4.11
N LEU A 306 -20.58 -14.63 -4.99
CA LEU A 306 -20.37 -16.01 -4.59
C LEU A 306 -18.88 -16.19 -4.31
N THR A 307 -18.50 -16.38 -3.06
CA THR A 307 -17.10 -16.49 -2.65
C THR A 307 -16.56 -17.91 -2.85
N ARG A 308 -15.23 -18.05 -2.94
CA ARG A 308 -14.58 -19.37 -3.12
C ARG A 308 -14.71 -20.29 -1.91
N ASP A 309 -14.92 -19.75 -0.72
CA ASP A 309 -15.23 -20.52 0.50
C ASP A 309 -16.70 -20.96 0.57
N GLY A 310 -17.49 -20.72 -0.48
CA GLY A 310 -18.87 -21.20 -0.61
C GLY A 310 -19.92 -20.32 0.05
N LYS A 311 -19.55 -19.13 0.53
CA LYS A 311 -20.49 -18.15 1.10
C LYS A 311 -21.04 -17.24 0.01
N GLU A 312 -22.10 -16.52 0.38
CA GLU A 312 -22.71 -15.46 -0.41
C GLU A 312 -22.60 -14.15 0.36
N SER A 313 -22.27 -13.07 -0.34
CA SER A 313 -22.26 -11.70 0.18
C SER A 313 -22.89 -10.78 -0.85
N SER A 314 -23.56 -9.71 -0.45
CA SER A 314 -24.16 -8.75 -1.38
C SER A 314 -23.73 -7.32 -1.06
N SER A 315 -23.88 -6.42 -2.04
CA SER A 315 -23.83 -4.99 -1.77
C SER A 315 -25.16 -4.48 -1.20
N SER A 316 -25.15 -3.24 -0.71
CA SER A 316 -26.37 -2.44 -0.57
C SER A 316 -27.06 -2.25 -1.93
N GLU A 317 -28.38 -2.04 -1.91
CA GLU A 317 -29.17 -1.69 -3.09
C GLU A 317 -28.99 -0.21 -3.45
N VAL A 318 -29.00 0.06 -4.76
CA VAL A 318 -28.89 1.40 -5.35
C VAL A 318 -30.12 1.68 -6.20
N SER A 319 -30.84 2.75 -5.89
CA SER A 319 -32.03 3.19 -6.64
C SER A 319 -31.66 4.13 -7.78
N PHE A 320 -32.25 3.95 -8.96
CA PHE A 320 -32.02 4.79 -10.14
C PHE A 320 -33.26 4.78 -11.04
N SER A 321 -33.35 5.69 -12.00
CA SER A 321 -34.42 5.71 -13.00
C SER A 321 -33.87 5.54 -14.42
N LEU A 322 -34.61 4.83 -15.26
CA LEU A 322 -34.34 4.71 -16.69
C LEU A 322 -35.31 5.58 -17.49
N GLN A 323 -34.73 6.43 -18.33
CA GLN A 323 -35.40 7.20 -19.37
C GLN A 323 -35.13 6.58 -20.73
#